data_AF-A0A1S8THZ2-F1
#
_entry.id   AF-A0A1S8THZ2-F1
#
_cell.length_a   1.000
_cell.length_b   1.000
_cell.length_c   1.000
_cell.angle_alpha   90.00
_cell.angle_beta   90.00
_cell.angle_gamma   90.00
#
_symmetry.space_group_name_H-M   'P 1'
#
loop_
_entity.id
_entity.type
_entity.pdbx_description
1 polymer ?
#
loop_
_entity_poly.entity_id
_entity_poly.type
_entity_poly.pdbx_seq_one_letter_code
_entity_poly.pdbx_strand_id
1 'polypeptide(L)' 'MVATKEYIQGLREKSGFNISKEQEKLILKKLGEEPEPEEYTEQDIFEQIRKIIRN' A
#
# COMPACT_ATOMS: atom_id res chain seq x y z
N MET A 1 0.07 -1.55 -0.76
CA MET A 1 1.29 -0.76 -0.42
C MET A 1 0.83 0.62 0.03
N VAL A 2 1.12 0.97 1.27
CA VAL A 2 0.72 2.25 1.87
C VAL A 2 1.86 3.27 1.72
N ALA A 3 1.54 4.47 1.27
CA ALA A 3 2.49 5.57 1.17
C ALA A 3 2.77 6.14 2.57
N THR A 4 4.01 6.01 3.04
CA THR A 4 4.45 6.60 4.31
C THR A 4 5.25 7.87 4.09
N LYS A 5 5.50 8.62 5.17
CA LYS A 5 6.38 9.81 5.12
C LYS A 5 7.80 9.43 4.73
N GLU A 6 8.30 8.30 5.24
CA GLU A 6 9.62 7.76 4.92
C GLU A 6 9.73 7.39 3.44
N TYR A 7 8.66 6.82 2.87
CA TYR A 7 8.59 6.54 1.44
C TYR A 7 8.68 7.82 0.59
N ILE A 8 7.93 8.86 0.95
CA ILE A 8 7.96 10.16 0.25
C ILE A 8 9.32 10.84 0.40
N GLN A 9 9.95 10.75 1.58
CA GLN A 9 11.29 11.26 1.81
C GLN A 9 12.33 10.52 0.94
N GLY A 10 12.20 9.19 0.83
CA GLY A 10 13.02 8.40 -0.08
C GLY A 10 12.89 8.81 -1.54
N LEU A 11 11.69 9.19 -2.00
CA LEU A 11 11.48 9.71 -3.37
C LEU A 11 12.17 11.07 -3.59
N ARG A 12 12.21 11.94 -2.58
CA ARG A 12 12.95 13.21 -2.67
C ARG A 12 14.45 12.97 -2.80
N GLU A 13 14.99 12.10 -1.95
CA GLU A 13 16.43 11.87 -1.84
C GLU A 13 17.00 11.02 -2.98
N LYS A 14 16.29 9.95 -3.37
CA LYS A 14 16.81 8.96 -4.33
C LYS A 14 16.41 9.26 -5.76
N SER A 15 15.26 9.88 -5.97
CA SER A 15 14.66 10.04 -7.29
C SER A 15 14.69 11.50 -7.78
N GLY A 16 15.13 12.44 -6.94
CA GLY A 16 15.17 13.87 -7.27
C GLY A 16 13.78 14.49 -7.46
N PHE A 17 12.72 13.81 -7.01
CA PHE A 17 11.36 14.31 -7.14
C PHE A 17 11.12 15.44 -6.15
N ASN A 18 10.77 16.62 -6.66
CA ASN A 18 10.48 17.78 -5.83
C ASN A 18 9.00 17.78 -5.40
N ILE A 19 8.69 16.98 -4.39
CA ILE A 19 7.33 16.83 -3.85
C ILE A 19 7.05 17.97 -2.87
N SER A 20 6.12 18.86 -3.21
CA SER A 20 5.71 19.97 -2.34
C SER A 20 4.96 19.47 -1.10
N LYS A 21 4.87 20.30 -0.05
CA LYS A 21 4.14 19.95 1.18
C LYS A 21 2.65 19.64 0.93
N GLU A 22 2.04 20.34 -0.03
CA GLU A 22 0.64 20.12 -0.38
C GLU A 22 0.46 18.82 -1.17
N GLN A 23 1.42 18.46 -2.01
CA GLN A 23 1.43 17.15 -2.70
C GLN A 23 1.64 16.00 -1.71
N GLU A 24 2.56 16.16 -0.75
CA GLU A 24 2.78 15.17 0.32
C GLU A 24 1.49 14.91 1.10
N LYS A 25 0.77 15.96 1.52
CA LYS A 25 -0.53 15.82 2.18
C LYS A 25 -1.54 15.07 1.32
N LEU A 26 -1.61 15.38 0.01
CA LEU A 26 -2.55 14.74 -0.90
C LEU A 26 -2.24 13.24 -1.09
N ILE A 27 -0.95 12.89 -1.21
CA ILE A 27 -0.47 11.52 -1.34
C ILE A 27 -0.80 10.74 -0.07
N LEU A 28 -0.47 11.27 1.11
CA LEU A 28 -0.77 10.61 2.38
C LEU A 28 -2.27 10.47 2.60
N LYS A 29 -3.08 11.46 2.21
CA LYS A 29 -4.55 11.36 2.32
C LYS A 29 -5.14 10.27 1.43
N LYS A 30 -4.60 10.07 0.22
CA LYS A 30 -5.16 9.12 -0.76
C LYS A 30 -4.58 7.72 -0.65
N LEU A 31 -3.32 7.62 -0.23
CA LEU A 31 -2.52 6.40 -0.31
C LEU A 31 -1.86 6.05 1.03
N GLY A 32 -2.02 6.89 2.06
CA GLY A 32 -1.42 6.69 3.39
C GLY A 32 -2.26 5.84 4.34
N GLU A 33 -3.42 5.38 3.87
CA GLU A 33 -4.20 4.33 4.51
C GLU A 33 -4.29 3.16 3.54
N GLU A 34 -4.21 1.94 4.07
CA GLU A 34 -4.54 0.77 3.28
C GLU A 34 -6.03 0.88 2.91
N PRO A 35 -6.42 0.68 1.64
CA PRO A 35 -7.83 0.46 1.35
C PRO A 35 -8.34 -0.60 2.32
N GLU A 36 -9.53 -0.39 2.89
CA GLU A 36 -10.13 -1.29 3.89
C GLU A 36 -9.87 -2.76 3.55
N PRO A 37 -9.63 -3.62 4.58
CA PRO A 37 -9.14 -4.97 4.37
C PRO A 37 -9.90 -5.62 3.23
N GLU A 38 -9.15 -6.17 2.28
CA GLU A 38 -9.72 -6.92 1.15
C GLU A 38 -10.80 -7.85 1.73
N GLU A 39 -12.07 -7.62 1.38
CA GLU A 39 -13.14 -8.54 1.72
C GLU A 39 -12.81 -9.83 0.95
N TYR A 40 -12.17 -10.77 1.65
CA TYR A 40 -11.87 -12.07 1.08
C TYR A 40 -13.18 -12.74 0.73
N THR A 41 -13.33 -13.11 -0.53
CA THR A 41 -14.45 -13.95 -0.92
C THR A 41 -14.28 -15.34 -0.32
N GLU A 42 -15.37 -16.07 -0.16
CA GLU A 42 -15.31 -17.48 0.26
C GLU A 42 -14.39 -18.31 -0.65
N GLN A 43 -14.31 -17.94 -1.94
CA GLN A 43 -13.45 -18.58 -2.91
C GLN A 43 -11.96 -18.31 -2.65
N ASP A 44 -11.59 -17.09 -2.26
CA ASP A 44 -10.21 -16.74 -1.91
C ASP A 44 -9.73 -17.52 -0.69
N ILE A 45 -10.60 -17.66 0.31
CA ILE A 45 -10.35 -18.45 1.52
C ILE A 45 -10.18 -19.93 1.15
N PHE A 46 -11.07 -20.47 0.31
CA PHE A 46 -10.99 -21.86 -0.14
C PHE A 46 -9.68 -22.16 -0.89
N GLU A 47 -9.27 -21.28 -1.80
CA GLU A 47 -8.02 -21.44 -2.54
C GLU A 47 -6.78 -21.34 -1.64
N GLN A 48 -6.80 -20.48 -0.62
CA GLN A 48 -5.73 -20.44 0.38
C GLN A 48 -5.63 -21.75 1.18
N ILE A 49 -6.75 -22.25 1.70
CA ILE A 49 -6.80 -23.51 2.44
C ILE A 49 -6.30 -24.68 1.57
N ARG A 50 -6.72 -24.72 0.30
CA ARG A 50 -6.28 -25.74 -0.65
C ARG A 50 -4.77 -25.73 -0.86
N LYS A 51 -4.14 -24.56 -0.95
CA LYS A 51 -2.68 -24.41 -1.11
C LYS A 51 -1.92 -24.87 0.13
N ILE A 52 -2.45 -24.64 1.33
CA ILE A 52 -1.84 -25.10 2.59
C ILE A 52 -1.88 -26.63 2.69
N ILE A 53 -3.00 -27.26 2.34
CA ILE A 53 -3.19 -28.72 2.45
C ILE A 53 -2.41 -29.50 1.38
N ARG A 54 -2.13 -28.90 0.22
CA ARG A 54 -1.45 -29.55 -0.92
C ARG A 54 0.06 -29.32 -0.97
N ASN A 55 0.65 -28.65 0.01
CA ASN A 55 2.10 -28.59 0.23
C ASN A 55 2.53 -29.69 1.20
#